data_AF-A0A1C6H5G0-F1
#
_entry.id   AF-A0A1C6H5G0-F1
#
_cell.length_a   1.000
_cell.length_b   1.000
_cell.length_c   1.000
_cell.angle_alpha   90.00
_cell.angle_beta   90.00
_cell.angle_gamma   90.00
#
_symmetry.space_group_name_H-M   'P 1'
#
loop_
_entity.id
_entity.type
_entity.pdbx_description
1 polymer ?
#
loop_
_entity_poly.entity_id
_entity_poly.type
_entity_poly.pdbx_seq_one_letter_code
_entity_poly.pdbx_strand_id
1 'polypeptide(L)'
;MLKKRKSEDGTISLEACIVVPIFIFLILFIYGFIVMFMGQQMISHSMLQSAESLSLDSYGTEKIRDEDDNPATELVITFMENLFTGSFSADSIDSTFASTKRWYDKDADDYKHGNRNELYEIDKNEVIKNRFLGYLTGESDITKAEEKAKEIYKLIGVENEELDFSESTVEDGVLTMVIKYRQKFVFDFQGLVGIDRRLTIKVNMW
;
A
#
# COMPACT_ATOMS: atom_id res chain seq x y z
N MET A 1 -39.07 -53.63 -22.82
CA MET A 1 -37.91 -52.74 -23.01
C MET A 1 -38.18 -51.26 -22.76
N LEU A 2 -39.43 -50.76 -22.83
CA LEU A 2 -39.74 -49.32 -22.67
C LEU A 2 -39.65 -48.75 -21.24
N LYS A 3 -39.63 -49.59 -20.20
CA LYS A 3 -39.62 -49.12 -18.79
C LYS A 3 -38.24 -48.68 -18.29
N LYS A 4 -37.15 -49.11 -18.93
CA LYS A 4 -35.77 -48.72 -18.57
C LYS A 4 -35.43 -47.28 -19.01
N ARG A 5 -35.84 -46.86 -20.20
CA ARG A 5 -35.54 -45.52 -20.75
C ARG A 5 -36.08 -44.37 -19.89
N LYS A 6 -37.27 -44.52 -19.29
CA LYS A 6 -37.87 -43.49 -18.42
C LYS A 6 -37.12 -43.27 -17.10
N SER A 7 -36.34 -44.26 -16.66
CA SER A 7 -35.52 -44.16 -15.44
C SER A 7 -34.21 -43.42 -15.71
N GLU A 8 -33.68 -43.49 -16.94
CA GLU A 8 -32.40 -42.86 -17.31
C GLU A 8 -32.55 -41.34 -17.51
N ASP A 9 -33.69 -40.86 -18.04
CA ASP A 9 -33.97 -39.41 -18.21
C ASP A 9 -34.03 -38.65 -16.86
N GLY A 10 -34.54 -39.30 -15.81
CA GLY A 10 -34.60 -38.72 -14.46
C GLY A 10 -33.23 -38.64 -13.79
N THR A 11 -32.36 -39.62 -14.05
CA THR A 11 -30.98 -39.66 -13.51
C THR A 11 -30.12 -38.57 -14.11
N ILE A 12 -30.21 -38.32 -15.42
CA ILE A 12 -29.46 -37.25 -16.10
C ILE A 12 -29.86 -35.87 -15.54
N SER A 13 -31.14 -35.65 -15.28
CA SER A 13 -31.63 -34.40 -14.67
C SER A 13 -31.14 -34.23 -13.22
N LEU A 14 -31.03 -35.32 -12.46
CA LEU A 14 -30.57 -35.32 -11.08
C LEU A 14 -29.06 -35.08 -10.98
N GLU A 15 -28.27 -35.69 -11.87
CA GLU A 15 -26.84 -35.43 -11.99
C GLU A 15 -26.56 -33.97 -12.38
N ALA A 16 -27.28 -33.43 -13.37
CA ALA A 16 -27.16 -32.02 -13.75
C ALA A 16 -27.51 -31.06 -12.59
N CYS A 17 -28.55 -31.39 -11.80
CA CYS A 17 -28.98 -30.61 -10.64
C CYS A 17 -27.93 -30.59 -9.51
N ILE A 18 -27.07 -31.60 -9.42
CA ILE A 18 -25.96 -31.64 -8.45
C ILE A 18 -24.71 -30.97 -9.02
N VAL A 19 -24.39 -31.23 -10.29
CA VAL A 19 -23.16 -30.74 -10.93
C VAL A 19 -23.18 -29.22 -11.09
N VAL A 20 -24.31 -28.62 -11.45
CA VAL A 20 -24.41 -27.17 -11.68
C VAL A 20 -24.12 -26.36 -10.41
N PRO A 21 -24.74 -26.61 -9.24
CA PRO A 21 -24.40 -25.92 -8.00
C PRO A 21 -22.94 -26.12 -7.58
N ILE A 22 -22.41 -27.35 -7.68
CA ILE A 22 -20.99 -27.61 -7.35
C ILE A 22 -20.07 -26.79 -8.24
N PHE A 23 -20.37 -26.70 -9.54
CA PHE A 23 -19.61 -25.88 -10.48
C PHE A 23 -19.70 -24.39 -10.13
N ILE A 24 -20.87 -23.88 -9.76
CA ILE A 24 -21.04 -22.49 -9.32
C ILE A 24 -20.22 -22.22 -8.05
N PHE A 25 -20.28 -23.11 -7.04
CA PHE A 25 -19.46 -23.00 -5.83
C PHE A 25 -17.97 -22.99 -6.15
N LEU A 26 -17.52 -23.85 -7.08
CA LEU A 26 -16.13 -23.88 -7.52
C LEU A 26 -15.71 -22.56 -8.17
N ILE A 27 -16.53 -21.99 -9.05
CA ILE A 27 -16.23 -20.71 -9.70
C ILE A 27 -16.20 -19.56 -8.68
N LEU A 28 -17.15 -19.51 -7.75
CA LEU A 28 -17.15 -18.51 -6.67
C LEU A 28 -15.93 -18.66 -5.75
N PHE A 29 -15.52 -19.89 -5.45
CA PHE A 29 -14.32 -20.17 -4.68
C PHE A 29 -13.06 -19.70 -5.42
N ILE A 30 -12.92 -20.04 -6.71
CA ILE A 30 -11.78 -19.58 -7.52
C ILE A 30 -11.78 -18.04 -7.61
N TYR A 31 -12.93 -17.41 -7.79
CA TYR A 31 -13.04 -15.95 -7.83
C TYR A 31 -12.62 -15.31 -6.50
N GLY A 32 -13.10 -15.82 -5.35
CA GLY A 32 -12.67 -15.34 -4.03
C GLY A 32 -11.16 -15.51 -3.81
N PHE A 33 -10.58 -16.62 -4.30
CA PHE A 33 -9.13 -16.82 -4.28
C PHE A 33 -8.41 -15.76 -5.12
N ILE A 34 -8.85 -15.51 -6.36
CA ILE A 34 -8.28 -14.46 -7.22
C ILE A 34 -8.30 -13.09 -6.54
N VAL A 35 -9.42 -12.71 -5.92
CA VAL A 35 -9.51 -11.42 -5.19
C VAL A 35 -8.52 -11.34 -4.04
N MET A 36 -8.33 -12.43 -3.29
CA MET A 36 -7.33 -12.45 -2.22
C MET A 36 -5.91 -12.20 -2.74
N PHE A 37 -5.51 -12.90 -3.81
CA PHE A 37 -4.19 -12.71 -4.43
C PHE A 37 -4.03 -11.31 -5.00
N MET A 38 -5.06 -10.80 -5.68
CA MET A 38 -5.06 -9.44 -6.22
C MET A 38 -4.87 -8.41 -5.11
N GLY A 39 -5.57 -8.56 -3.98
CA GLY A 39 -5.41 -7.68 -2.82
C GLY A 39 -3.99 -7.68 -2.26
N GLN A 40 -3.41 -8.87 -2.08
CA GLN A 40 -2.02 -8.99 -1.62
C GLN A 40 -1.03 -8.34 -2.60
N GLN A 41 -1.21 -8.53 -3.91
CA GLN A 41 -0.34 -7.93 -4.92
C GLN A 41 -0.46 -6.41 -4.98
N MET A 42 -1.67 -5.88 -4.85
CA MET A 42 -1.92 -4.44 -4.81
C MET A 42 -1.20 -3.79 -3.62
N ILE A 43 -1.40 -4.33 -2.41
CA ILE A 43 -0.71 -3.84 -1.20
C ILE A 43 0.81 -3.99 -1.37
N SER A 44 1.30 -5.12 -1.86
CA SER A 44 2.75 -5.33 -2.05
C SER A 44 3.36 -4.35 -3.05
N HIS A 45 2.66 -4.01 -4.13
CA HIS A 45 3.18 -3.09 -5.14
C HIS A 45 3.20 -1.64 -4.61
N SER A 46 2.11 -1.20 -3.97
CA SER A 46 2.05 0.13 -3.36
C SER A 46 3.07 0.28 -2.22
N MET A 47 3.32 -0.80 -1.47
CA MET A 47 4.36 -0.86 -0.45
C MET A 47 5.78 -0.76 -1.01
N LEU A 48 6.04 -1.38 -2.18
CA LEU A 48 7.31 -1.24 -2.87
C LEU A 48 7.53 0.20 -3.36
N GLN A 49 6.53 0.76 -4.04
CA GLN A 49 6.59 2.13 -4.56
C GLN A 49 6.74 3.17 -3.44
N SER A 50 6.03 2.99 -2.31
CA SER A 50 6.17 3.88 -1.16
C SER A 50 7.55 3.76 -0.52
N ALA A 51 8.09 2.55 -0.35
CA ALA A 51 9.41 2.35 0.22
C ALA A 51 10.53 2.94 -0.66
N GLU A 52 10.47 2.74 -1.97
CA GLU A 52 11.42 3.33 -2.92
C GLU A 52 11.34 4.86 -2.89
N SER A 53 10.13 5.41 -2.93
CA SER A 53 9.90 6.86 -2.87
C SER A 53 10.44 7.48 -1.57
N LEU A 54 10.16 6.86 -0.41
CA LEU A 54 10.70 7.31 0.87
C LEU A 54 12.23 7.23 0.93
N SER A 55 12.82 6.18 0.33
CA SER A 55 14.28 6.05 0.26
C SER A 55 14.92 7.12 -0.60
N LEU A 56 14.28 7.54 -1.69
CA LEU A 56 14.75 8.62 -2.54
C LEU A 56 14.69 9.97 -1.84
N ASP A 57 13.61 10.25 -1.09
CA ASP A 57 13.49 11.44 -0.26
C ASP A 57 14.63 11.50 0.79
N SER A 58 14.89 10.39 1.47
CA SER A 58 15.99 10.27 2.43
C SER A 58 17.36 10.43 1.79
N TYR A 59 17.60 9.80 0.64
CA TYR A 59 18.85 9.95 -0.10
C TYR A 59 19.10 11.41 -0.50
N GLY A 60 18.08 12.09 -1.03
CA GLY A 60 18.17 13.50 -1.41
C GLY A 60 18.45 14.38 -0.20
N THR A 61 17.76 14.16 0.91
CA THR A 61 17.94 14.98 2.12
C THR A 61 19.27 14.74 2.84
N GLU A 62 19.89 13.58 2.69
CA GLU A 62 21.19 13.26 3.31
C GLU A 62 22.38 13.61 2.41
N LYS A 63 22.37 13.19 1.13
CA LYS A 63 23.53 13.36 0.24
C LYS A 63 23.59 14.70 -0.47
N ILE A 64 22.44 15.33 -0.71
CA ILE A 64 22.40 16.57 -1.50
C ILE A 64 22.49 17.80 -0.59
N ARG A 65 22.03 17.71 0.68
CA ARG A 65 22.04 18.84 1.64
C ARG A 65 23.28 18.94 2.54
N ASP A 66 24.03 17.85 2.77
CA ASP A 66 25.25 17.91 3.61
C ASP A 66 26.50 18.37 2.83
N GLU A 67 26.46 18.49 1.50
CA GLU A 67 27.54 19.06 0.68
C GLU A 67 27.44 20.60 0.59
N ASP A 68 27.54 21.27 1.73
CA ASP A 68 27.23 22.70 1.90
C ASP A 68 28.34 23.68 1.43
N ASP A 69 29.08 23.40 0.36
CA ASP A 69 30.12 24.36 -0.11
C ASP A 69 30.52 24.28 -1.60
N ASN A 70 29.71 23.66 -2.47
CA ASN A 70 30.01 23.59 -3.91
C ASN A 70 28.85 24.11 -4.79
N PRO A 71 29.05 25.15 -5.63
CA PRO A 71 28.01 25.67 -6.52
C PRO A 71 27.51 24.66 -7.57
N ALA A 72 28.27 23.59 -7.83
CA ALA A 72 27.80 22.47 -8.65
C ALA A 72 26.71 21.64 -7.94
N THR A 73 26.81 21.51 -6.61
CA THR A 73 25.82 20.81 -5.79
C THR A 73 24.52 21.59 -5.82
N GLU A 74 24.52 22.92 -5.66
CA GLU A 74 23.33 23.80 -5.77
C GLU A 74 22.57 23.61 -7.09
N LEU A 75 23.29 23.45 -8.21
CA LEU A 75 22.69 23.18 -9.52
C LEU A 75 22.08 21.78 -9.64
N VAL A 76 22.68 20.78 -9.00
CA VAL A 76 22.13 19.42 -8.90
C VAL A 76 20.93 19.39 -7.96
N ILE A 77 20.96 20.11 -6.83
CA ILE A 77 19.79 20.28 -5.94
C ILE A 77 18.65 20.90 -6.74
N THR A 78 18.90 22.03 -7.39
CA THR A 78 17.91 22.76 -8.18
C THR A 78 17.38 21.91 -9.33
N PHE A 79 18.22 21.13 -10.00
CA PHE A 79 17.80 20.21 -11.07
C PHE A 79 16.95 19.05 -10.54
N MET A 80 17.35 18.43 -9.43
CA MET A 80 16.58 17.37 -8.77
C MET A 80 15.25 17.92 -8.25
N GLU A 81 15.26 19.04 -7.53
CA GLU A 81 14.04 19.73 -7.10
C GLU A 81 13.15 20.08 -8.29
N ASN A 82 13.69 20.59 -9.40
CA ASN A 82 12.91 20.86 -10.62
C ASN A 82 12.42 19.59 -11.33
N LEU A 83 13.15 18.48 -11.25
CA LEU A 83 12.72 17.19 -11.80
C LEU A 83 11.59 16.60 -10.95
N PHE A 84 11.71 16.65 -9.62
CA PHE A 84 10.71 16.19 -8.67
C PHE A 84 9.46 17.09 -8.67
N THR A 85 9.61 18.42 -8.80
CA THR A 85 8.48 19.38 -8.86
C THR A 85 7.84 19.49 -10.25
N GLY A 86 8.63 19.37 -11.32
CA GLY A 86 8.17 19.52 -12.70
C GLY A 86 7.52 18.26 -13.28
N SER A 87 7.89 17.07 -12.80
CA SER A 87 7.33 15.79 -13.30
C SER A 87 6.20 15.24 -12.42
N PHE A 88 6.08 15.66 -11.16
CA PHE A 88 5.01 15.28 -10.22
C PHE A 88 4.28 16.53 -9.74
N SER A 89 3.41 17.09 -10.59
CA SER A 89 2.76 18.38 -10.36
C SER A 89 2.03 18.48 -9.01
N ALA A 90 2.52 19.31 -8.08
CA ALA A 90 1.72 19.98 -7.06
C ALA A 90 2.49 21.18 -6.45
N ASP A 91 1.75 22.25 -6.18
CA ASP A 91 2.15 23.58 -5.69
C ASP A 91 2.84 23.62 -4.30
N SER A 92 3.34 22.50 -3.79
CA SER A 92 4.16 22.45 -2.59
C SER A 92 4.87 21.10 -2.51
N ILE A 93 6.12 21.12 -2.07
CA ILE A 93 7.00 19.94 -1.96
C ILE A 93 6.47 18.91 -0.92
N ASP A 94 5.40 19.22 -0.18
CA ASP A 94 4.81 18.34 0.83
C ASP A 94 3.58 17.61 0.26
N SER A 95 3.83 16.70 -0.68
CA SER A 95 2.79 15.89 -1.31
C SER A 95 2.76 14.47 -0.74
N THR A 96 1.66 13.75 -0.93
CA THR A 96 1.57 12.33 -0.55
C THR A 96 2.62 11.45 -1.26
N PHE A 97 3.28 11.93 -2.33
CA PHE A 97 4.19 11.14 -3.17
C PHE A 97 5.68 11.44 -3.00
N ALA A 98 6.04 12.63 -2.52
CA ALA A 98 7.42 13.08 -2.35
C ALA A 98 7.48 14.16 -1.27
N SER A 99 8.57 14.20 -0.51
CA SER A 99 8.85 15.22 0.51
C SER A 99 10.34 15.50 0.62
N THR A 100 10.72 16.74 0.92
CA THR A 100 12.13 17.13 1.20
C THR A 100 12.44 17.21 2.69
N LYS A 101 11.55 16.66 3.53
CA LYS A 101 11.74 16.60 4.98
C LYS A 101 12.52 15.34 5.38
N ARG A 102 13.33 15.43 6.44
CA ARG A 102 13.95 14.28 7.11
C ARG A 102 12.90 13.53 7.94
N TRP A 103 11.93 12.92 7.26
CA TRP A 103 10.76 12.27 7.86
C TRP A 103 11.08 11.10 8.80
N TYR A 104 12.31 10.59 8.74
CA TYR A 104 12.82 9.46 9.51
C TYR A 104 13.55 9.88 10.79
N ASP A 105 13.84 11.17 10.95
CA ASP A 105 14.58 11.72 12.09
C ASP A 105 13.63 12.54 12.97
N LYS A 106 13.54 12.15 14.24
CA LYS A 106 12.66 12.78 15.23
C LYS A 106 13.20 14.13 15.72
N ASP A 107 14.50 14.35 15.59
CA ASP A 107 15.21 15.53 16.08
C ASP A 107 15.57 16.50 14.94
N ALA A 108 15.14 16.20 13.70
CA ALA A 108 15.39 17.06 12.55
C ALA A 108 14.51 18.32 12.59
N ASP A 109 15.08 19.42 13.08
CA ASP A 109 14.51 20.76 12.99
C ASP A 109 14.05 21.06 11.55
N ASP A 110 12.77 21.40 11.37
CA ASP A 110 12.20 21.86 10.11
C ASP A 110 12.75 23.26 9.78
N TYR A 111 13.96 23.32 9.23
CA TYR A 111 14.75 24.54 9.02
C TYR A 111 14.07 25.60 8.12
N LYS A 112 12.92 25.29 7.51
CA LYS A 112 12.16 26.25 6.68
C LYS A 112 11.09 27.04 7.43
N HIS A 113 10.78 26.71 8.69
CA HIS A 113 9.89 27.54 9.51
C HIS A 113 10.73 28.23 10.58
N GLY A 114 11.01 29.53 10.39
CA GLY A 114 11.79 30.38 11.29
C GLY A 114 11.17 30.63 12.68
N ASN A 115 10.56 29.62 13.30
CA ASN A 115 10.02 29.66 14.64
C ASN A 115 10.46 28.40 15.40
N ARG A 116 11.58 28.50 16.13
CA ARG A 116 12.26 27.43 16.89
C ARG A 116 11.46 26.84 18.07
N ASN A 117 10.14 27.05 18.12
CA ASN A 117 9.34 26.81 19.34
C ASN A 117 8.17 25.83 19.17
N GLU A 118 7.99 25.22 18.00
CA GLU A 118 7.01 24.14 17.82
C GLU A 118 7.75 22.90 17.34
N LEU A 119 8.14 22.06 18.31
CA LEU A 119 8.66 20.72 18.07
C LEU A 119 7.51 19.88 17.49
N TYR A 120 7.28 19.97 16.18
CA TYR A 120 6.36 19.07 15.50
C TYR A 120 7.01 17.68 15.48
N GLU A 121 6.58 16.81 16.40
CA GLU A 121 7.01 15.41 16.39
C GLU A 121 6.45 14.76 15.11
N ILE A 122 7.32 14.51 14.14
CA ILE A 122 6.95 13.81 12.91
C ILE A 122 6.73 12.34 13.28
N ASP A 123 5.48 11.87 13.23
CA ASP A 123 5.21 10.44 13.33
C ASP A 123 5.64 9.75 12.03
N LYS A 124 6.80 9.11 12.08
CA LYS A 124 7.36 8.30 11.00
C LYS A 124 6.35 7.29 10.44
N ASN A 125 5.56 6.64 11.30
CA ASN A 125 4.58 5.65 10.85
C ASN A 125 3.41 6.30 10.12
N GLU A 126 3.04 7.52 10.50
CA GLU A 126 2.05 8.33 9.78
C GLU A 126 2.59 8.72 8.40
N VAL A 127 3.85 9.17 8.28
CA VAL A 127 4.45 9.49 6.97
C VAL A 127 4.50 8.25 6.07
N ILE A 128 4.91 7.10 6.61
CA ILE A 128 4.93 5.82 5.88
C ILE A 128 3.51 5.44 5.42
N LYS A 129 2.51 5.53 6.30
CA LYS A 129 1.11 5.26 5.99
C LYS A 129 0.62 6.19 4.89
N ASN A 130 0.86 7.49 5.02
CA ASN A 130 0.39 8.49 4.07
C ASN A 130 0.98 8.25 2.68
N ARG A 131 2.30 8.01 2.60
CA ARG A 131 2.97 7.66 1.33
C ARG A 131 2.38 6.39 0.71
N PHE A 132 2.16 5.36 1.51
CA PHE A 132 1.51 4.14 1.04
C PHE A 132 0.11 4.40 0.48
N LEU A 133 -0.72 5.19 1.18
CA LEU A 133 -2.07 5.52 0.73
C LEU A 133 -2.08 6.29 -0.59
N GLY A 134 -1.13 7.21 -0.79
CA GLY A 134 -0.94 7.90 -2.07
C GLY A 134 -0.71 6.92 -3.21
N TYR A 135 0.25 6.00 -3.07
CA TYR A 135 0.54 5.00 -4.11
C TYR A 135 -0.56 3.96 -4.29
N LEU A 136 -1.29 3.61 -3.23
CA LEU A 136 -2.43 2.68 -3.32
C LEU A 136 -3.58 3.27 -4.11
N THR A 137 -3.87 4.56 -3.92
CA THR A 137 -5.08 5.19 -4.44
C THR A 137 -4.84 6.06 -5.66
N GLY A 138 -3.59 6.49 -5.89
CA GLY A 138 -3.23 7.50 -6.88
C GLY A 138 -3.68 8.92 -6.52
N GLU A 139 -4.11 9.16 -5.27
CA GLU A 139 -4.57 10.47 -4.81
C GLU A 139 -3.44 11.25 -4.12
N SER A 140 -3.34 12.54 -4.42
CA SER A 140 -2.37 13.46 -3.79
C SER A 140 -2.90 14.13 -2.52
N ASP A 141 -4.20 14.00 -2.26
CA ASP A 141 -4.87 14.53 -1.07
C ASP A 141 -5.08 13.39 -0.08
N ILE A 142 -4.51 13.50 1.12
CA ILE A 142 -4.52 12.42 2.10
C ILE A 142 -5.94 12.04 2.55
N THR A 143 -6.86 13.00 2.64
CA THR A 143 -8.22 12.73 3.10
C THR A 143 -8.96 11.88 2.06
N LYS A 144 -8.79 12.23 0.78
CA LYS A 144 -9.36 11.46 -0.34
C LYS A 144 -8.68 10.11 -0.50
N ALA A 145 -7.37 10.05 -0.27
CA ALA A 145 -6.61 8.80 -0.28
C ALA A 145 -7.11 7.85 0.82
N GLU A 146 -7.40 8.33 2.02
CA GLU A 146 -7.97 7.50 3.09
C GLU A 146 -9.36 6.96 2.75
N GLU A 147 -10.25 7.80 2.22
CA GLU A 147 -11.59 7.37 1.81
C GLU A 147 -11.53 6.30 0.72
N LYS A 148 -10.75 6.53 -0.33
CA LYS A 148 -10.60 5.60 -1.46
C LYS A 148 -9.87 4.32 -1.06
N ALA A 149 -8.93 4.39 -0.12
CA ALA A 149 -8.27 3.21 0.42
C ALA A 149 -9.24 2.30 1.16
N LYS A 150 -10.19 2.84 1.95
CA LYS A 150 -11.24 2.04 2.61
C LYS A 150 -12.11 1.29 1.59
N GLU A 151 -12.44 1.92 0.47
CA GLU A 151 -13.17 1.25 -0.61
C GLU A 151 -12.36 0.08 -1.21
N ILE A 152 -11.06 0.28 -1.45
CA ILE A 152 -10.15 -0.77 -1.93
C ILE A 152 -10.07 -1.90 -0.90
N TYR A 153 -9.88 -1.58 0.38
CA TYR A 153 -9.80 -2.55 1.48
C TYR A 153 -11.04 -3.42 1.57
N LYS A 154 -12.21 -2.81 1.45
CA LYS A 154 -13.49 -3.52 1.41
C LYS A 154 -13.59 -4.45 0.21
N LEU A 155 -13.15 -3.99 -0.98
CA LEU A 155 -13.17 -4.80 -2.20
C LEU A 155 -12.28 -6.04 -2.09
N ILE A 156 -11.11 -5.92 -1.48
CA ILE A 156 -10.12 -7.00 -1.35
C ILE A 156 -10.29 -7.82 -0.05
N GLY A 157 -11.27 -7.48 0.78
CA GLY A 157 -11.62 -8.21 1.99
C GLY A 157 -10.70 -7.97 3.19
N VAL A 158 -10.07 -6.81 3.31
CA VAL A 158 -9.32 -6.43 4.52
C VAL A 158 -10.30 -6.19 5.67
N GLU A 159 -10.11 -6.89 6.78
CA GLU A 159 -10.92 -6.75 7.99
C GLU A 159 -10.66 -5.39 8.65
N ASN A 160 -11.72 -4.77 9.16
CA ASN A 160 -11.72 -3.43 9.77
C ASN A 160 -11.28 -2.28 8.84
N GLU A 161 -11.07 -2.55 7.54
CA GLU A 161 -10.68 -1.54 6.57
C GLU A 161 -9.41 -0.78 6.99
N GLU A 162 -8.50 -1.46 7.70
CA GLU A 162 -7.30 -0.86 8.26
C GLU A 162 -6.07 -1.75 8.06
N LEU A 163 -4.94 -1.11 7.82
CA LEU A 163 -3.63 -1.75 7.73
C LEU A 163 -2.77 -1.24 8.89
N ASP A 164 -2.07 -2.16 9.56
CA ASP A 164 -1.19 -1.86 10.67
C ASP A 164 0.26 -1.70 10.18
N PHE A 165 0.80 -0.50 10.40
CA PHE A 165 2.18 -0.11 10.07
C PHE A 165 3.11 -0.03 11.29
N SER A 166 2.63 -0.36 12.48
CA SER A 166 3.29 -0.11 13.77
C SER A 166 4.69 -0.74 13.90
N GLU A 167 4.96 -1.83 13.18
CA GLU A 167 6.26 -2.50 13.16
C GLU A 167 7.23 -2.00 12.09
N SER A 168 6.90 -0.89 11.41
CA SER A 168 7.82 -0.29 10.46
C SER A 168 8.95 0.44 11.20
N THR A 169 10.20 0.13 10.85
CA THR A 169 11.40 0.67 11.50
C THR A 169 12.34 1.31 10.49
N VAL A 170 13.15 2.24 11.00
CA VAL A 170 14.28 2.84 10.28
C VAL A 170 15.47 2.66 11.21
N GLU A 171 16.45 1.87 10.78
CA GLU A 171 17.63 1.53 11.56
C GLU A 171 18.84 1.49 10.63
N ASP A 172 19.94 2.12 11.02
CA ASP A 172 21.22 2.12 10.29
C ASP A 172 21.11 2.49 8.79
N GLY A 173 20.26 3.47 8.45
CA GLY A 173 20.03 3.90 7.06
C GLY A 173 19.14 2.96 6.24
N VAL A 174 18.57 1.91 6.85
CA VAL A 174 17.67 0.96 6.19
C VAL A 174 16.23 1.17 6.66
N LEU A 175 15.31 1.41 5.72
CA LEU A 175 13.88 1.39 5.97
C LEU A 175 13.37 -0.06 5.92
N THR A 176 12.84 -0.55 7.02
CA THR A 176 12.06 -1.80 7.07
C THR A 176 10.58 -1.45 7.21
N MET A 177 9.82 -1.52 6.12
CA MET A 177 8.38 -1.31 6.15
C MET A 177 7.68 -2.65 6.40
N VAL A 178 6.75 -2.67 7.36
CA VAL A 178 5.96 -3.85 7.72
C VAL A 178 4.49 -3.48 7.69
N ILE A 179 3.71 -4.21 6.89
CA ILE A 179 2.26 -4.05 6.82
C ILE A 179 1.62 -5.34 7.32
N LYS A 180 0.77 -5.21 8.33
CA LYS A 180 -0.04 -6.31 8.87
C LYS A 180 -1.51 -6.03 8.65
N TYR A 181 -2.24 -7.07 8.28
CA TYR A 181 -3.68 -6.98 8.12
C TYR A 181 -4.29 -8.38 8.16
N ARG A 182 -5.59 -8.44 8.44
CA ARG A 182 -6.34 -9.68 8.36
C ARG A 182 -7.24 -9.65 7.14
N GLN A 183 -7.16 -10.68 6.30
CA GLN A 183 -7.90 -10.74 5.04
C GLN A 183 -8.96 -11.83 5.11
N LYS A 184 -10.22 -11.44 4.93
CA LYS A 184 -11.37 -12.35 4.82
C LYS A 184 -11.54 -12.80 3.37
N PHE A 185 -12.07 -14.01 3.25
CA PHE A 185 -12.51 -14.52 1.96
C PHE A 185 -13.78 -13.78 1.52
N VAL A 186 -13.87 -13.41 0.24
CA VAL A 186 -15.01 -12.61 -0.29
C VAL A 186 -16.34 -13.32 -0.11
N PHE A 187 -16.35 -14.66 -0.20
CA PHE A 187 -17.53 -15.49 0.03
C PHE A 187 -17.39 -16.26 1.33
N ASP A 188 -17.72 -15.60 2.43
CA ASP A 188 -17.71 -16.22 3.75
C ASP A 188 -18.88 -17.23 3.88
N PHE A 189 -18.68 -18.45 3.41
CA PHE A 189 -19.56 -19.57 3.69
C PHE A 189 -19.20 -20.15 5.06
N GLN A 190 -20.05 -19.88 6.06
CA GLN A 190 -19.99 -20.46 7.42
C GLN A 190 -18.88 -19.96 8.36
N GLY A 191 -18.38 -18.73 8.23
CA GLY A 191 -17.41 -18.15 9.16
C GLY A 191 -15.98 -18.59 8.86
N LEU A 192 -15.65 -18.73 7.58
CA LEU A 192 -14.30 -19.05 7.11
C LEU A 192 -13.30 -18.03 7.65
N VAL A 193 -12.25 -18.59 8.25
CA VAL A 193 -11.24 -17.92 9.05
C VAL A 193 -10.53 -16.85 8.22
N GLY A 194 -10.61 -15.58 8.65
CA GLY A 194 -9.77 -14.51 8.12
C GLY A 194 -8.30 -14.86 8.31
N ILE A 195 -7.51 -14.69 7.25
CA ILE A 195 -6.09 -15.05 7.20
C ILE A 195 -5.27 -13.84 7.65
N ASP A 196 -4.43 -14.03 8.66
CA ASP A 196 -3.46 -13.01 9.05
C ASP A 196 -2.35 -12.91 7.99
N ARG A 197 -2.14 -11.70 7.51
CA ARG A 197 -1.15 -11.36 6.49
C ARG A 197 -0.12 -10.43 7.08
N ARG A 198 1.13 -10.68 6.72
CA ARG A 198 2.28 -9.83 7.04
C ARG A 198 3.12 -9.69 5.79
N LEU A 199 3.31 -8.46 5.34
CA LEU A 199 4.21 -8.10 4.25
C LEU A 199 5.37 -7.32 4.84
N THR A 200 6.57 -7.54 4.30
CA THR A 200 7.78 -6.87 4.77
C THR A 200 8.68 -6.58 3.58
N ILE A 201 9.18 -5.35 3.51
CA ILE A 201 10.15 -4.91 2.52
C ILE A 201 11.26 -4.16 3.24
N LYS A 202 12.48 -4.28 2.72
CA LYS A 202 13.65 -3.55 3.19
C LYS A 202 14.24 -2.80 2.02
N VAL A 203 14.45 -1.50 2.22
CA VAL A 203 15.06 -0.63 1.22
C VAL A 203 16.16 0.17 1.91
N ASN A 204 17.33 0.24 1.25
CA ASN A 204 18.41 1.08 1.74
C ASN A 204 18.13 2.54 1.37
N MET A 205 18.29 3.45 2.32
CA MET A 205 18.00 4.87 2.11
C MET A 205 19.25 5.68 1.75
N TRP A 206 20.46 5.30 2.19
CA TRP A 206 21.73 5.94 1.82
C TRP A 206 22.97 5.08 2.07
#